data_AF-A0A6L9ERX8-F1
#
_entry.id   AF-A0A6L9ERX8-F1
#
_cell.length_a   1.000
_cell.length_b   1.000
_cell.length_c   1.000
_cell.angle_alpha   90.00
_cell.angle_beta   90.00
_cell.angle_gamma   90.00
#
_symmetry.space_group_name_H-M   'P 1'
#
loop_
_entity.id
_entity.type
_entity.pdbx_description
1 polymer ?
#
loop_
_entity_poly.entity_id
_entity_poly.type
_entity_poly.pdbx_seq_one_letter_code
_entity_poly.pdbx_strand_id
1 'polypeptide(L)' 'MEGYIKVKVKLTNKMSWEDIIKKYEVGEYDPQDLTISQSGIILTIYKKADEIKELNKYI' A
#
# COMPACT_ATOMS: atom_id res chain seq x y z
N MET A 1 4.39 -11.23 9.37
CA MET A 1 5.60 -11.54 8.60
C MET A 1 6.70 -10.65 9.11
N GLU A 2 7.78 -11.21 9.67
CA GLU A 2 8.95 -10.43 10.07
C GLU A 2 9.59 -9.76 8.84
N GLY A 3 10.08 -8.52 9.01
CA GLY A 3 10.74 -7.77 7.92
C GLY A 3 9.82 -6.97 7.00
N TYR A 4 8.51 -7.08 7.15
CA TYR A 4 7.54 -6.32 6.34
C TYR A 4 6.94 -5.13 7.11
N ILE A 5 6.95 -3.97 6.48
CA ILE A 5 6.29 -2.75 6.93
C ILE A 5 4.90 -2.69 6.28
N LYS A 6 3.92 -2.25 7.06
CA LYS A 6 2.53 -2.14 6.64
C LYS A 6 2.22 -0.71 6.22
N VAL A 7 1.84 -0.50 4.96
CA VAL A 7 1.34 0.77 4.43
C VAL A 7 -0.18 0.69 4.35
N LYS A 8 -0.88 1.51 5.14
CA LYS A 8 -2.35 1.57 5.14
C LYS A 8 -2.83 2.74 4.31
N VAL A 9 -3.59 2.45 3.26
CA VAL A 9 -4.14 3.42 2.33
C VAL A 9 -5.66 3.42 2.47
N LYS A 10 -6.22 4.56 2.88
CA LYS A 10 -7.67 4.75 2.87
C LYS A 10 -8.12 5.08 1.46
N LEU A 11 -8.98 4.25 0.87
CA LEU A 11 -9.55 4.47 -0.45
C LEU A 11 -10.77 5.39 -0.30
N THR A 12 -10.58 6.69 -0.56
CA THR A 12 -11.63 7.71 -0.40
C THR A 12 -12.22 8.22 -1.72
N ASN A 13 -11.49 8.09 -2.83
CA ASN A 13 -11.93 8.50 -4.18
C ASN A 13 -11.86 7.32 -5.14
N LYS A 14 -12.42 7.47 -6.35
CA LYS A 14 -12.24 6.57 -7.51
C LYS A 14 -10.77 6.53 -7.96
N MET A 15 -9.86 6.08 -7.09
CA MET A 15 -8.50 5.77 -7.47
C MET A 15 -8.53 4.47 -8.26
N SER A 16 -7.97 4.50 -9.47
CA SER A 16 -7.73 3.28 -10.22
C SER A 16 -6.64 2.48 -9.54
N TRP A 17 -6.70 1.16 -9.71
CA TRP A 17 -5.68 0.25 -9.19
C TRP A 17 -4.26 0.62 -9.66
N GLU A 18 -4.13 1.09 -10.91
CA GLU A 18 -2.87 1.53 -11.49
C GLU A 18 -2.28 2.76 -10.78
N ASP A 19 -3.11 3.70 -10.32
CA ASP A 19 -2.64 4.87 -9.57
C ASP A 19 -2.09 4.47 -8.21
N ILE A 20 -2.70 3.45 -7.59
CA ILE A 20 -2.26 2.89 -6.31
C ILE A 20 -0.91 2.18 -6.50
N ILE A 21 -0.78 1.35 -7.54
CA ILE A 21 0.48 0.67 -7.87
C ILE A 21 1.60 1.69 -8.08
N LYS A 22 1.37 2.75 -8.87
CA LYS A 22 2.39 3.77 -9.14
C LYS A 22 2.73 4.60 -7.90
N LYS A 23 1.72 5.01 -7.13
CA LYS A 23 1.91 5.90 -5.98
C LYS A 23 2.60 5.21 -4.79
N TYR A 24 2.30 3.93 -4.58
CA TYR A 24 2.86 3.16 -3.47
C TYR A 24 3.91 2.13 -3.93
N GLU A 25 4.28 2.19 -5.22
CA GLU A 25 5.23 1.31 -5.89
C GLU A 25 4.95 -0.18 -5.63
N VAL A 26 3.67 -0.57 -5.65
CA VAL A 26 3.26 -1.93 -5.26
C VAL A 26 3.77 -2.93 -6.29
N GLY A 27 4.64 -3.83 -5.87
CA GLY A 27 5.15 -4.92 -6.69
C GLY A 27 4.07 -5.96 -6.98
N GLU A 28 4.25 -6.69 -8.08
CA GLU A 28 3.33 -7.76 -8.53
C GLU A 28 3.11 -8.85 -7.45
N TYR A 29 4.12 -9.09 -6.62
CA TYR A 29 4.12 -10.11 -5.57
C TYR A 29 4.03 -9.53 -4.16
N ASP A 30 3.83 -8.22 -4.02
CA ASP A 30 3.69 -7.60 -2.69
C ASP A 30 2.39 -8.09 -2.05
N PRO A 31 2.45 -8.67 -0.84
CA PRO A 31 1.24 -9.07 -0.13
C PRO A 31 0.35 -7.86 0.11
N GLN A 32 -0.96 -8.07 -0.01
CA GLN A 32 -1.97 -7.03 0.13
C GLN A 32 -3.19 -7.56 0.86
N ASP A 33 -3.82 -6.71 1.67
CA ASP A 33 -5.08 -6.97 2.35
C ASP A 33 -6.07 -5.84 2.07
N LEU A 34 -7.33 -6.19 1.80
CA LEU A 34 -8.42 -5.23 1.68
C LEU A 34 -9.38 -5.36 2.86
N THR A 35 -9.50 -4.30 3.66
CA THR A 35 -10.46 -4.22 4.75
C THR A 35 -11.62 -3.32 4.34
N ILE A 36 -12.83 -3.88 4.33
CA ILE A 36 -14.07 -3.14 4.08
C ILE A 36 -14.81 -2.99 5.41
N SER A 37 -15.09 -1.75 5.81
CA SER A 37 -15.78 -1.44 7.06
C SER A 37 -16.78 -0.30 6.85
N GLN A 38 -17.63 -0.05 7.84
CA GLN A 38 -18.53 1.12 7.83
C GLN A 38 -17.75 2.45 7.77
N SER A 39 -16.49 2.47 8.20
CA SER A 39 -15.61 3.65 8.16
C SER A 39 -14.89 3.85 6.82
N GLY A 40 -15.14 2.95 5.84
CA GLY A 40 -14.57 2.98 4.50
C GLY A 40 -13.75 1.75 4.17
N ILE A 41 -13.10 1.80 3.00
CA ILE A 41 -12.24 0.75 2.47
C ILE A 41 -10.77 1.12 2.74
N ILE A 42 -10.04 0.20 3.34
CA ILE A 42 -8.60 0.34 3.63
C ILE A 42 -7.85 -0.75 2.89
N LEU A 43 -6.93 -0.36 2.02
CA LEU A 43 -5.95 -1.25 1.42
C LEU A 43 -4.69 -1.23 2.29
N THR A 44 -4.24 -2.40 2.72
CA THR A 44 -2.96 -2.57 3.41
C THR A 44 -1.99 -3.25 2.46
N ILE A 45 -0.88 -2.57 2.15
CA ILE A 45 0.21 -3.12 1.34
C ILE A 45 1.36 -3.46 2.28
N TYR A 46 1.94 -4.64 2.13
CA TYR A 46 3.07 -5.10 2.92
C TYR A 46 4.34 -5.03 2.07
N LYS A 47 5.30 -4.21 2.49
CA LYS A 47 6.58 -4.05 1.79
C LYS A 47 7.75 -4.46 2.65
N LYS A 48 8.84 -4.94 2.05
CA LYS A 48 10.06 -5.18 2.82
C LYS A 48 10.71 -3.84 3.22
N ALA A 49 11.32 -3.80 4.39
CA ALA A 49 11.92 -2.57 4.92
C ALA A 49 12.99 -1.96 4.00
N ASP A 50 13.72 -2.79 3.23
CA ASP A 50 14.72 -2.30 2.26
C ASP A 50 14.12 -1.60 1.04
N GLU A 51 12.87 -1.89 0.67
CA GLU A 51 12.20 -1.27 -0.50
C GLU A 51 11.59 0.09 -0.15
N ILE A 52 11.35 0.38 1.14
CA ILE A 52 10.79 1.66 1.59
C ILE A 52 11.82 2.79 1.62
N LYS A 53 13.12 2.47 1.60
CA LYS A 53 14.18 3.50 1.48
C LYS A 53 14.03 4.35 0.22
N GLU A 54 13.39 3.82 -0.84
CA GLU A 54 13.10 4.59 -2.05
C GLU A 54 11.84 5.46 -1.93
N LEU A 55 10.79 4.97 -1.25
CA LEU A 55 9.55 5.73 -1.01
C LEU A 55 9.76 7.00 -0.17
N ASN A 56 10.70 6.98 0.79
CA ASN A 56 11.03 8.14 1.62
C ASN A 56 11.74 9.28 0.86
N LYS A 57 12.11 9.11 -0.42
CA LYS A 57 12.57 10.24 -1.27
C LYS A 57 11.42 11.17 -1.69
N TYR A 58 10.18 10.71 -1.57
CA TYR A 58 9.00 11.40 -2.10
C TYR A 58 8.07 11.94 -1.01
N ILE A 59 8.52 11.93 0.26
CA ILE A 59 7.82 12.50 1.42
C ILE A 59 8.52 13.79 1.86
#